data_AF-A0A2V5QNL4-F1
#
_entry.id   AF-A0A2V5QNL4-F1
#
_cell.length_a   1.000
_cell.length_b   1.000
_cell.length_c   1.000
_cell.angle_alpha   90.00
_cell.angle_beta   90.00
_cell.angle_gamma   90.00
#
_symmetry.space_group_name_H-M   'P 1'
#
loop_
_entity.id
_entity.type
_entity.pdbx_description
1 polymer ?
#
loop_
_entity_poly.entity_id
_entity_poly.type
_entity_poly.pdbx_seq_one_letter_code
_entity_poly.pdbx_strand_id
1 'polypeptide(L)' 'MLHPDGFWTRRDFVKLAGRTGLLSAFPSLASAAAALESDTVCISILHTTDLHGHILPTADYNGNPDYGGLARC' A
#
# COMPACT_ATOMS: atom_id res chain seq x y z
N MET A 1 1.08 -40.46 36.48
CA MET A 1 2.30 -40.00 35.79
C MET A 1 1.88 -39.31 34.50
N LEU A 2 2.09 -37.98 34.46
CA LEU A 2 2.26 -37.08 33.31
C LEU A 2 1.53 -37.37 31.98
N HIS A 3 0.52 -36.55 31.67
CA HIS A 3 0.39 -35.96 30.34
C HIS A 3 -0.09 -34.50 30.50
N PRO A 4 0.79 -33.49 30.31
CA PRO A 4 0.36 -32.11 30.24
C PRO A 4 -0.09 -31.86 28.80
N ASP A 5 -1.39 -31.88 28.56
CA ASP A 5 -1.95 -31.38 27.29
C ASP A 5 -1.80 -29.85 27.27
N GLY A 6 -0.59 -29.40 26.96
CA GLY A 6 -0.21 -28.00 26.81
C GLY A 6 -0.98 -27.39 25.64
N PHE A 7 -1.80 -26.40 25.96
CA PHE A 7 -2.76 -25.72 25.10
C PHE A 7 -2.17 -25.18 23.79
N TRP A 8 -2.23 -25.99 22.72
CA TRP A 8 -2.02 -25.51 21.37
C TRP A 8 -3.29 -24.83 20.87
N THR A 9 -3.36 -23.49 20.97
CA THR A 9 -4.54 -22.77 20.48
C THR A 9 -4.46 -22.53 18.98
N ARG A 10 -5.61 -22.36 18.32
CA ARG A 10 -5.67 -21.96 16.90
C ARG A 10 -4.85 -20.69 16.62
N ARG A 11 -4.79 -19.78 17.59
CA ARG A 11 -4.02 -18.53 17.51
C ARG A 11 -2.51 -18.80 17.49
N ASP A 12 -2.04 -19.78 18.25
CA ASP A 12 -0.62 -20.15 18.29
C ASP A 12 -0.18 -20.83 16.99
N PHE A 13 -1.06 -21.66 16.41
CA PHE A 13 -0.87 -22.20 15.07
C PHE A 13 -0.72 -21.10 14.00
N VAL A 14 -1.63 -20.11 13.97
CA VAL A 14 -1.59 -19.02 12.99
C VAL A 14 -0.33 -18.15 13.16
N LYS A 15 0.08 -17.88 14.41
CA LYS A 15 1.32 -17.15 14.69
C LYS A 15 2.55 -17.92 14.20
N LEU A 16 2.59 -19.23 14.41
CA LEU A 16 3.69 -20.07 13.93
C LEU A 16 3.71 -20.14 12.40
N ALA A 17 2.58 -20.47 11.77
CA ALA A 17 2.45 -20.53 10.32
C ALA A 17 2.80 -19.19 9.66
N GLY A 18 2.36 -18.07 10.24
CA GLY A 18 2.70 -16.73 9.76
C GLY A 18 4.20 -16.42 9.86
N ARG A 19 4.85 -16.76 10.99
CA ARG A 19 6.30 -16.56 11.18
C ARG A 19 7.13 -17.43 10.25
N THR A 20 6.78 -18.71 10.15
CA THR A 20 7.46 -19.67 9.26
C THR A 20 7.25 -19.29 7.79
N GLY A 21 6.03 -18.89 7.40
CA GLY A 21 5.73 -18.39 6.06
C GLY A 21 6.48 -17.11 5.70
N LEU A 22 6.64 -16.20 6.66
CA LEU A 22 7.44 -14.99 6.46
C LEU A 22 8.92 -15.35 6.26
N LEU A 23 9.48 -16.21 7.12
CA LEU A 23 10.89 -16.63 7.04
C LEU A 23 11.20 -17.41 5.76
N SER A 24 10.25 -18.21 5.25
CA SER A 24 10.44 -18.99 4.03
C SER A 24 10.23 -18.16 2.76
N ALA A 25 9.33 -17.17 2.77
CA ALA A 25 9.08 -16.30 1.63
C ALA A 25 10.03 -15.08 1.56
N PHE A 26 10.67 -14.70 2.67
CA PHE A 26 11.54 -13.52 2.71
C PHE A 26 12.70 -13.57 1.69
N PRO A 27 13.42 -14.69 1.51
CA PRO A 27 14.49 -14.76 0.52
C PRO A 27 13.99 -14.61 -0.93
N SER A 28 12.81 -15.12 -1.25
CA SER A 28 12.24 -14.98 -2.60
C SER A 28 11.74 -13.57 -2.86
N LEU A 29 11.12 -12.92 -1.86
CA LEU A 29 10.73 -11.52 -1.90
C LEU A 29 11.95 -10.59 -2.02
N ALA A 30 13.02 -10.85 -1.25
CA ALA A 30 14.26 -10.09 -1.33
C ALA A 30 14.95 -10.27 -2.69
N SER A 31 14.97 -11.48 -3.24
CA SER A 31 15.48 -11.75 -4.59
C SER A 31 14.65 -11.06 -5.67
N ALA A 32 13.32 -11.05 -5.54
CA ALA A 32 12.42 -10.35 -6.47
C ALA A 32 12.62 -8.83 -6.40
N ALA A 33 12.76 -8.28 -5.18
CA ALA A 33 13.08 -6.87 -4.95
C ALA A 33 14.45 -6.49 -5.54
N ALA A 34 15.47 -7.34 -5.40
CA ALA A 34 16.79 -7.11 -6.00
C ALA A 34 16.76 -7.23 -7.53
N ALA A 35 15.88 -8.07 -8.10
CA ALA A 35 15.71 -8.21 -9.55
C ALA A 35 14.95 -7.03 -10.19
N LEU A 36 14.16 -6.29 -9.40
CA LEU A 36 13.49 -5.07 -9.87
C LEU A 36 14.50 -3.99 -10.30
N GLU A 37 15.65 -3.87 -9.65
CA GLU A 37 16.62 -2.79 -9.92
C GLU A 37 17.16 -2.74 -11.37
N SER A 38 17.22 -3.89 -12.07
CA SER A 38 17.82 -3.94 -13.41
C SER A 38 16.92 -3.40 -14.52
N ASP A 39 15.59 -3.34 -14.32
CA ASP A 39 14.63 -2.99 -15.38
C ASP A 39 13.46 -2.11 -14.87
N THR A 40 13.55 -1.60 -13.64
CA THR A 40 12.54 -0.69 -13.09
C THR A 40 12.72 0.69 -13.69
N VAL A 41 11.68 1.17 -14.37
CA VAL A 41 11.59 2.54 -14.86
C VAL A 41 10.68 3.37 -13.96
N CYS A 42 11.06 4.62 -13.70
CA CYS A 42 10.20 5.56 -12.99
C CYS A 42 9.02 5.96 -13.88
N ILE A 43 7.79 5.72 -13.43
CA ILE A 43 6.57 6.14 -14.11
C ILE A 43 5.86 7.18 -13.25
N SER A 44 5.71 8.40 -13.77
CA SER A 44 4.89 9.44 -13.17
C SER A 44 3.55 9.54 -13.90
N ILE A 45 2.45 9.25 -13.18
CA ILE A 45 1.09 9.36 -13.72
C ILE A 45 0.43 10.56 -13.06
N LEU A 46 0.05 11.54 -13.87
CA LEU A 46 -0.80 12.65 -13.46
C LEU A 46 -2.19 12.43 -14.06
N HIS A 47 -3.21 12.43 -13.22
CA HIS A 47 -4.60 12.38 -13.66
C HIS A 47 -5.47 13.33 -12.83
N THR A 48 -6.61 13.69 -13.41
CA THR A 48 -7.74 14.34 -12.74
C THR A 48 -9.00 13.63 -13.25
N THR A 49 -10.02 13.54 -12.40
CA THR A 49 -11.36 13.13 -12.82
C THR A 49 -12.32 14.29 -12.61
N ASP A 50 -13.45 14.25 -13.32
CA ASP A 50 -14.63 15.05 -12.97
C ASP A 50 -14.39 16.57 -12.86
N LEU A 51 -13.50 17.11 -13.70
CA LEU A 51 -13.24 18.55 -13.74
C LEU A 51 -14.51 19.35 -14.01
N HIS A 52 -15.52 18.75 -14.67
CA HIS A 52 -16.85 19.34 -14.92
C HIS A 52 -16.82 20.78 -15.45
N GLY A 53 -15.78 21.14 -16.22
CA GLY A 53 -15.62 22.48 -16.79
C GLY A 53 -15.06 23.54 -15.85
N HIS A 54 -14.56 23.18 -14.65
CA HIS A 54 -13.89 24.09 -13.73
C HIS A 54 -12.48 24.47 -14.22
N ILE A 55 -12.42 25.25 -15.30
CA ILE A 55 -11.16 25.73 -15.91
C ILE A 55 -10.53 26.90 -15.15
N LEU A 56 -11.35 27.72 -14.47
CA LEU A 56 -10.93 28.80 -13.57
C LEU A 56 -10.95 28.30 -12.12
N PRO A 57 -10.23 28.97 -11.19
CA PRO A 57 -10.34 28.65 -9.77
C PRO A 57 -11.79 28.72 -9.27
N THR A 58 -12.13 27.83 -8.33
CA THR A 58 -13.46 27.73 -7.73
C THR A 58 -13.36 27.77 -6.21
N ALA A 59 -14.48 28.04 -5.54
CA ALA A 59 -14.55 27.92 -4.09
C ALA A 59 -14.71 26.46 -3.65
N ASP A 60 -14.21 26.13 -2.46
CA ASP A 60 -14.48 24.85 -1.80
C ASP A 60 -15.88 24.83 -1.16
N TYR A 61 -16.25 23.70 -0.55
CA TYR A 61 -17.55 23.54 0.10
C TYR A 61 -17.76 24.42 1.34
N ASN A 62 -16.68 24.95 1.93
CA ASN A 62 -16.75 25.89 3.04
C ASN A 62 -16.80 27.35 2.55
N GLY A 63 -16.80 27.57 1.24
CA GLY A 63 -16.80 28.89 0.62
C GLY A 63 -15.40 29.54 0.55
N ASN A 64 -14.33 28.80 0.83
CA ASN A 64 -12.97 29.32 0.68
C ASN A 64 -12.66 29.45 -0.83
N PRO A 65 -12.31 30.64 -1.33
CA PRO A 65 -12.12 30.88 -2.75
C PRO A 65 -10.79 30.32 -3.27
N ASP A 66 -10.59 30.43 -4.59
CA ASP A 66 -9.30 30.24 -5.27
C ASP A 66 -8.69 28.84 -5.12
N TYR A 67 -9.44 27.77 -5.40
CA TYR A 67 -8.95 26.39 -5.52
C TYR A 67 -8.95 25.88 -6.97
N GLY A 68 -7.96 25.06 -7.31
CA GLY A 68 -7.85 24.47 -8.64
C GLY A 68 -7.60 25.50 -9.74
N GLY A 69 -8.22 25.29 -10.91
CA GLY A 69 -7.96 26.05 -12.13
C GLY A 69 -6.81 25.46 -12.94
N LEU A 70 -6.99 25.35 -14.26
CA LEU A 70 -6.02 24.68 -15.15
C LEU A 70 -4.74 25.49 -15.36
N ALA A 71 -4.78 26.80 -15.14
CA ALA A 71 -3.64 27.69 -15.31
C ALA A 71 -2.85 27.92 -14.01
N ARG A 72 -3.20 27.22 -12.92
CA ARG A 72 -2.50 27.38 -11.65
C ARG A 72 -1.16 26.63 -11.68
N CYS A 73 -0.07 27.38 -11.62
CA CYS A 73 1.31 26.88 -11.53
C CYS A 73 1.77 26.70 -10.08
#